data_AF-E4S6S9-F1
#
_entry.id   AF-E4S6S9-F1
#
_cell.length_a   1.000
_cell.length_b   1.000
_cell.length_c   1.000
_cell.angle_alpha   90.00
_cell.angle_beta   90.00
_cell.angle_gamma   90.00
#
_symmetry.space_group_name_H-M   'P 1'
#
loop_
_entity.id
_entity.type
_entity.pdbx_description
1 polymer ?
#
loop_
_entity_poly.entity_id
_entity_poly.type
_entity_poly.pdbx_seq_one_letter_code
_entity_poly.pdbx_strand_id
1 'polypeptide(L)'
;MYLFVYGSLLSHNSHNFLLNGCKFIGKAILEGFGLYKVSWYPAILPKENSKVLGEVYQIDPSTLKKIDEFEDEGELYKRKEVEVILDDGRKIKAWAYIYLCEVDENNYISFENQPWRG
;
A
#
# COMPACT_ATOMS: atom_id res chain seq x y z
N MET A 1 -11.82 6.90 -7.99
CA MET A 1 -10.43 7.25 -7.62
C MET A 1 -9.61 5.97 -7.53
N TYR A 2 -8.29 6.04 -7.34
CA TYR A 2 -7.43 4.86 -7.25
C TYR A 2 -6.81 4.71 -5.87
N LEU A 3 -6.63 3.48 -5.43
CA LEU A 3 -5.95 3.11 -4.20
C LEU A 3 -4.85 2.11 -4.51
N PHE A 4 -3.65 2.39 -4.03
CA PHE A 4 -2.50 1.49 -4.04
C PHE A 4 -2.42 0.76 -2.70
N VAL A 5 -2.40 -0.57 -2.74
CA VAL A 5 -2.30 -1.43 -1.56
C VAL A 5 -1.05 -2.31 -1.65
N TYR A 6 -0.40 -2.53 -0.51
CA TYR A 6 0.92 -3.19 -0.43
C TYR A 6 1.04 -4.18 0.74
N GLY A 7 -0.03 -4.34 1.54
CA GLY A 7 -0.05 -5.16 2.76
C GLY A 7 -1.35 -5.92 2.94
N SER A 8 -2.02 -5.70 4.09
CA SER A 8 -3.23 -6.42 4.52
C SER A 8 -4.38 -6.42 3.50
N LEU A 9 -4.43 -5.43 2.62
CA LEU A 9 -5.47 -5.29 1.59
C LEU A 9 -5.10 -5.94 0.24
N LEU A 10 -3.94 -6.56 0.09
CA LEU A 10 -3.57 -7.30 -1.13
C LEU A 10 -4.55 -8.46 -1.38
N SER A 11 -4.75 -8.81 -2.65
CA SER A 11 -5.70 -9.84 -3.12
C SER A 11 -5.62 -11.21 -2.44
N HIS A 12 -4.45 -11.58 -1.91
CA HIS A 12 -4.23 -12.85 -1.23
C HIS A 12 -4.46 -12.79 0.30
N ASN A 13 -4.77 -11.62 0.85
CA ASN A 13 -5.02 -11.42 2.28
C ASN A 13 -6.52 -11.39 2.58
N SER A 14 -6.88 -11.84 3.78
CA SER A 14 -8.28 -11.93 4.22
C SER A 14 -9.00 -10.59 4.22
N HIS A 15 -8.31 -9.47 4.50
CA HIS A 15 -8.90 -8.13 4.56
C HIS A 15 -9.22 -7.53 3.18
N ASN A 16 -8.85 -8.19 2.07
CA ASN A 16 -9.25 -7.77 0.73
C ASN A 16 -10.78 -7.71 0.54
N PHE A 17 -11.58 -8.30 1.44
CA PHE A 17 -13.04 -8.16 1.45
C PHE A 17 -13.50 -6.69 1.48
N LEU A 18 -12.69 -5.77 2.04
CA LEU A 18 -12.98 -4.32 2.04
C LEU A 18 -12.97 -3.72 0.63
N LEU A 19 -12.31 -4.39 -0.32
CA LEU A 19 -12.24 -4.03 -1.74
C LEU A 19 -13.19 -4.87 -2.60
N ASN A 20 -14.08 -5.67 -2.01
CA ASN A 20 -15.04 -6.46 -2.78
C ASN A 20 -15.92 -5.56 -3.66
N GLY A 21 -15.99 -5.90 -4.95
CA GLY A 21 -16.71 -5.11 -5.96
C GLY A 21 -15.93 -3.93 -6.52
N CYS A 22 -14.75 -3.61 -5.97
CA CYS A 22 -13.86 -2.63 -6.58
C CYS A 22 -13.17 -3.22 -7.82
N LYS A 23 -12.94 -2.38 -8.83
CA LYS A 23 -12.31 -2.84 -10.07
C LYS A 23 -10.80 -2.93 -9.87
N PHE A 24 -10.24 -4.14 -10.01
CA PHE A 24 -8.80 -4.34 -10.08
C PHE A 24 -8.24 -3.71 -11.35
N ILE A 25 -7.24 -2.84 -11.21
CA ILE A 25 -6.60 -2.12 -12.32
C ILE A 25 -5.33 -2.82 -12.77
N GLY A 26 -4.54 -3.33 -11.84
CA GLY A 26 -3.30 -4.03 -12.14
C GLY A 26 -2.33 -4.05 -10.96
N LYS A 27 -1.22 -4.74 -11.14
CA LYS A 27 -0.08 -4.66 -10.22
C LYS A 27 0.67 -3.35 -10.47
N ALA A 28 1.30 -2.82 -9.44
CA ALA A 28 2.02 -1.56 -9.52
C ALA A 28 3.26 -1.52 -8.65
N ILE A 29 4.13 -0.57 -8.97
CA ILE A 29 5.34 -0.25 -8.21
C ILE A 29 5.24 1.19 -7.72
N LEU A 30 5.51 1.39 -6.43
CA LEU A 30 5.71 2.71 -5.82
C LEU A 30 7.21 2.92 -5.59
N GLU A 31 7.80 3.96 -6.17
CA GLU A 31 9.23 4.29 -6.00
C GLU A 31 9.44 5.34 -4.89
N GLY A 32 10.61 5.31 -4.26
CA GLY A 32 10.97 6.25 -3.19
C GLY A 32 10.40 5.88 -1.82
N PHE A 33 9.88 4.66 -1.68
CA PHE A 33 9.37 4.10 -0.43
C PHE A 33 10.02 2.75 -0.16
N GLY A 34 10.22 2.45 1.12
CA GLY A 34 10.66 1.14 1.62
C GLY A 34 9.51 0.44 2.33
N LEU A 35 9.45 -0.89 2.19
CA LEU A 35 8.52 -1.74 2.92
C LEU A 35 9.22 -2.27 4.18
N TYR A 36 8.54 -2.21 5.33
CA TYR A 36 9.06 -2.65 6.61
C TYR A 36 8.09 -3.60 7.29
N LYS A 37 8.60 -4.62 7.97
CA LYS A 37 7.80 -5.46 8.87
C LYS A 37 7.66 -4.74 10.22
N VAL A 38 6.48 -4.21 10.52
CA VAL A 38 6.27 -3.50 11.79
C VAL A 38 5.71 -4.42 12.87
N SER A 39 4.88 -5.38 12.48
CA SER A 39 4.36 -6.41 13.39
C SER A 39 3.91 -7.64 12.57
N TRP A 40 2.66 -8.07 12.75
CA TRP A 40 1.97 -9.02 11.89
C TRP A 40 1.50 -8.41 10.56
N TYR A 41 1.85 -7.15 10.28
CA TYR A 41 1.57 -6.45 9.04
C TYR A 41 2.78 -5.63 8.58
N PRO A 42 2.88 -5.34 7.27
CA PRO A 42 3.92 -4.47 6.74
C PRO A 42 3.46 -3.01 6.70
N ALA A 43 4.40 -2.09 6.66
CA ALA A 43 4.15 -0.66 6.52
C ALA A 43 5.16 -0.01 5.55
N ILE A 44 4.81 1.15 4.97
CA ILE A 44 5.73 1.89 4.08
C ILE A 44 6.14 3.25 4.64
N LEU A 45 7.40 3.61 4.43
CA LEU A 45 7.96 4.92 4.74
C LEU A 45 8.84 5.41 3.59
N PRO A 46 9.06 6.73 3.45
CA PRO A 46 10.01 7.27 2.48
C PRO A 46 11.39 6.64 2.64
N LYS A 47 11.94 6.11 1.54
CA LYS A 47 13.28 5.51 1.50
C LYS A 47 13.84 5.68 0.10
N GLU A 48 14.95 6.40 -0.01
CA GLU A 48 15.60 6.65 -1.30
C GLU A 48 16.04 5.34 -1.98
N ASN A 49 16.03 5.36 -3.31
CA ASN A 49 16.44 4.22 -4.16
C ASN A 49 15.72 2.89 -3.85
N SER A 50 14.55 2.97 -3.23
CA SER A 50 13.74 1.81 -2.82
C SER A 50 12.40 1.79 -3.53
N LYS A 51 11.78 0.61 -3.56
CA LYS A 51 10.53 0.38 -4.28
C LYS A 51 9.61 -0.54 -3.48
N VAL A 52 8.30 -0.36 -3.65
CA VAL A 52 7.26 -1.19 -3.05
C VAL A 52 6.39 -1.81 -4.13
N LEU A 53 6.25 -3.14 -4.09
CA LEU A 53 5.28 -3.89 -4.91
C LEU A 53 3.89 -3.83 -4.29
N GLY A 54 2.89 -3.60 -5.13
CA GLY A 54 1.51 -3.60 -4.69
C GLY A 54 0.52 -3.78 -5.83
N GLU A 55 -0.73 -3.48 -5.51
CA GLU A 55 -1.89 -3.62 -6.39
C GLU A 55 -2.66 -2.31 -6.41
N VAL A 56 -3.29 -2.01 -7.54
CA VAL A 56 -4.14 -0.83 -7.68
C VAL A 56 -5.59 -1.23 -7.92
N TYR A 57 -6.48 -0.61 -7.17
CA TYR A 57 -7.91 -0.76 -7.29
C TYR A 57 -8.56 0.60 -7.58
N GLN A 58 -9.58 0.59 -8.44
CA GLN A 58 -10.49 1.71 -8.57
C GLN A 58 -11.58 1.59 -7.51
N ILE A 59 -11.66 2.60 -6.65
CA ILE A 59 -12.58 2.67 -5.52
C ILE A 59 -13.48 3.91 -5.59
N ASP A 60 -14.59 3.86 -4.86
CA ASP A 60 -15.48 4.98 -4.62
C ASP A 60 -15.20 5.67 -3.25
N PRO A 61 -15.77 6.87 -3.00
CA PRO A 61 -15.54 7.59 -1.75
C PRO A 61 -15.99 6.84 -0.48
N SER A 62 -17.03 6.01 -0.57
CA SER A 62 -17.55 5.26 0.58
C SER A 62 -16.62 4.12 0.97
N THR A 63 -16.05 3.44 -0.02
CA THR A 63 -15.01 2.42 0.17
C THR A 63 -13.76 3.06 0.77
N LEU A 64 -13.34 4.22 0.24
CA LEU A 64 -12.18 4.94 0.76
C LEU A 64 -12.34 5.26 2.26
N LYS A 65 -13.51 5.76 2.68
CA LYS A 65 -13.79 6.07 4.10
C LYS A 65 -13.70 4.84 5.00
N LYS A 66 -14.20 3.68 4.56
CA LYS A 66 -14.09 2.42 5.32
C LYS A 66 -12.63 2.00 5.51
N ILE A 67 -11.80 2.26 4.50
CA ILE A 67 -10.37 1.95 4.57
C ILE A 67 -9.65 2.96 5.48
N ASP A 68 -10.03 4.24 5.47
CA ASP A 68 -9.50 5.22 6.45
C ASP A 68 -9.75 4.75 7.88
N GLU A 69 -10.97 4.26 8.17
CA GLU A 69 -11.34 3.72 9.48
C GLU A 69 -10.57 2.43 9.83
N PHE A 70 -10.29 1.58 8.84
CA PHE A 70 -9.54 0.32 9.04
C PHE A 70 -8.05 0.54 9.27
N GLU A 71 -7.44 1.48 8.53
CA GLU A 71 -6.01 1.82 8.62
C GLU A 71 -5.73 2.86 9.71
N ASP A 72 -6.73 3.26 10.51
CA ASP A 72 -6.60 4.25 11.58
C ASP A 72 -5.95 5.56 11.08
N GLU A 73 -6.55 6.13 10.03
CA GLU A 73 -6.06 7.33 9.34
C GLU A 73 -5.99 8.54 10.28
N GLY A 74 -4.82 9.18 10.32
CA GLY A 74 -4.51 10.31 11.18
C GLY A 74 -3.74 9.93 12.45
N GLU A 75 -3.80 8.67 12.88
CA GLU A 75 -3.17 8.18 14.11
C GLU A 75 -2.04 7.18 13.79
N LEU A 76 -2.35 6.07 13.10
CA LEU A 76 -1.38 5.03 12.77
C LEU A 76 -0.78 5.22 11.37
N TYR A 77 -1.63 5.57 10.42
CA TYR A 77 -1.26 5.84 9.05
C TYR A 77 -1.76 7.20 8.60
N LYS A 78 -1.09 7.79 7.62
CA LYS A 78 -1.55 8.99 6.93
C LYS A 78 -1.78 8.67 5.47
N ARG A 79 -3.00 8.96 5.00
CA ARG A 79 -3.31 8.81 3.59
C ARG A 79 -2.62 9.91 2.79
N LYS A 80 -1.92 9.53 1.73
CA LYS A 80 -1.20 10.44 0.84
C LYS A 80 -1.43 10.07 -0.63
N GLU A 81 -1.55 11.08 -1.49
CA GLU A 81 -1.54 10.87 -2.93
C GLU A 81 -0.11 10.57 -3.37
N VAL A 82 0.07 9.45 -4.07
CA VAL A 82 1.34 8.98 -4.61
C VAL A 82 1.20 8.70 -6.11
N GLU A 83 2.31 8.74 -6.83
CA GLU A 83 2.38 8.27 -8.22
C GLU A 83 2.91 6.83 -8.22
N VAL A 84 2.18 5.92 -8.85
CA VAL A 84 2.59 4.51 -9.01
C VAL A 84 2.69 4.15 -10.48
N ILE A 85 3.57 3.19 -10.78
CA ILE A 85 3.82 2.69 -12.13
C ILE A 85 3.13 1.33 -12.25
N LEU A 86 2.12 1.23 -13.13
CA LEU A 86 1.45 -0.02 -13.46
C LEU A 86 2.39 -0.97 -14.23
N ASP A 87 2.06 -2.25 -14.24
CA ASP A 87 2.77 -3.29 -15.00
C ASP A 87 2.85 -3.03 -16.51
N ASP A 88 1.87 -2.32 -17.08
CA ASP A 88 1.87 -1.85 -18.47
C ASP A 88 2.68 -0.55 -18.71
N GLY A 89 3.36 -0.05 -17.67
CA GLY A 89 4.22 1.14 -17.72
C GLY A 89 3.48 2.47 -17.55
N ARG A 90 2.15 2.49 -17.45
CA ARG A 90 1.40 3.73 -17.19
C ARG A 90 1.65 4.22 -15.76
N LYS A 91 1.79 5.53 -15.63
CA LYS A 91 1.84 6.22 -14.33
C LYS A 91 0.46 6.71 -13.95
N ILE A 92 0.03 6.43 -12.73
CA ILE A 92 -1.25 6.90 -12.20
C ILE A 92 -1.10 7.43 -10.79
N LYS A 93 -1.95 8.40 -10.45
CA LYS A 93 -2.11 8.88 -9.08
C LYS A 93 -3.04 7.97 -8.31
N ALA A 94 -2.61 7.54 -7.13
CA ALA A 94 -3.39 6.70 -6.23
C ALA A 94 -3.20 7.16 -4.79
N TRP A 95 -4.20 6.87 -3.95
CA TRP A 95 -4.04 6.97 -2.50
C TRP A 95 -3.21 5.81 -1.98
N ALA A 96 -2.34 6.08 -1.01
CA ALA A 96 -1.63 5.07 -0.23
C ALA A 96 -1.61 5.50 1.25
N TYR A 97 -1.53 4.53 2.15
CA TYR A 97 -1.39 4.76 3.58
C TYR A 97 0.08 4.72 3.96
N ILE A 98 0.61 5.80 4.53
CA ILE A 98 2.02 5.90 4.93
C ILE A 98 2.10 5.81 6.44
N TYR A 99 3.01 4.99 6.97
CA TYR A 99 3.12 4.78 8.41
C TYR A 99 3.59 6.04 9.14
N LEU A 100 3.03 6.32 10.30
CA LEU A 100 3.35 7.52 11.08
C LEU A 100 4.39 7.29 12.19
N CYS A 101 4.65 6.05 12.59
CA CYS A 101 5.62 5.74 13.64
C CYS A 101 7.00 5.40 13.07
N GLU A 102 8.01 5.39 13.95
CA GLU A 102 9.35 4.96 13.60
C GLU A 102 9.40 3.46 13.31
N VAL A 103 10.36 3.07 12.47
CA VAL A 103 10.61 1.66 12.12
C VAL A 103 12.06 1.30 12.39
N ASP A 104 12.30 0.03 12.74
CA ASP A 104 13.65 -0.52 12.80
C ASP A 104 14.13 -0.85 11.37
N GLU A 105 15.29 -0.32 10.98
CA GLU A 105 15.91 -0.60 9.68
C GLU A 105 16.24 -2.08 9.49
N ASN A 106 16.43 -2.85 10.57
CA ASN A 106 16.60 -4.30 10.50
C ASN A 106 15.35 -5.03 10.00
N ASN A 107 14.18 -4.37 10.06
CA ASN A 107 12.91 -4.93 9.58
C ASN A 107 12.60 -4.52 8.13
N TYR A 108 13.53 -3.87 7.43
CA TYR A 108 13.37 -3.54 6.02
C TYR A 108 13.22 -4.81 5.16
N ILE A 109 12.26 -4.78 4.25
CA ILE A 109 11.98 -5.85 3.30
C ILE A 109 12.45 -5.40 1.91
N SER A 110 13.56 -5.98 1.47
CA SER A 110 14.12 -5.72 0.15
C SER A 110 13.15 -6.12 -0.96
N PHE A 111 13.29 -5.48 -2.13
CA PHE A 111 12.33 -5.58 -3.23
C PHE A 111 12.10 -7.02 -3.71
N GLU A 112 13.16 -7.84 -3.73
CA GLU A 112 13.12 -9.25 -4.10
C GLU A 112 12.35 -10.13 -3.11
N ASN A 113 12.14 -9.66 -1.88
CA ASN A 113 11.40 -10.33 -0.82
C ASN A 113 9.95 -9.80 -0.70
N GLN A 114 9.49 -8.98 -1.65
CA GLN A 114 8.12 -8.46 -1.68
C GLN A 114 7.21 -9.28 -2.62
N PRO A 115 5.88 -9.28 -2.39
CA PRO A 115 5.19 -8.72 -1.24
C PRO A 115 5.47 -9.53 0.03
N TRP A 116 5.38 -8.88 1.19
CA TRP A 116 5.50 -9.58 2.46
C TRP A 116 4.33 -10.55 2.68
N ARG A 117 4.62 -11.76 3.16
CA ARG A 117 3.63 -12.85 3.31
C ARG A 117 3.52 -13.45 4.72
N GLY A 118 4.21 -12.88 5.72
CA GLY A 118 4.31 -13.48 7.07
C GLY A 118 5.71 -13.99 7.37
#